data_AF-A0A4R3I921-F1
#
_entry.id   AF-A0A4R3I921-F1
#
_cell.length_a   1.000
_cell.length_b   1.000
_cell.length_c   1.000
_cell.angle_alpha   90.00
_cell.angle_beta   90.00
_cell.angle_gamma   90.00
#
_symmetry.space_group_name_H-M   'P 1'
#
loop_
_entity.id
_entity.type
_entity.pdbx_description
1 polymer ?
#
loop_
_entity_poly.entity_id
_entity_poly.type
_entity_poly.pdbx_seq_one_letter_code
_entity_poly.pdbx_strand_id
1 'polypeptide(L)'
;MSNAQLNLNKQIRLHFFLLMAAAIAGTFLSGPSINSMPTLQWVVSGLLFGFMAVLPLLFFIPTVLKPTVRSLSWMGFMLLAYLVWGIVKTFTPGGLIGGLLICTFNITTFFYIILWLRPFKKQAKARKKAENR
;
A
#
# COMPACT_ATOMS: atom_id res chain seq x y z
N MET A 1 -1.26 4.23 -24.40
CA MET A 1 -1.32 4.67 -22.98
C MET A 1 -0.72 6.08 -22.92
N SER A 2 -1.37 7.06 -22.29
CA SER A 2 -0.83 8.45 -22.26
C SER A 2 0.45 8.54 -21.40
N ASN A 3 1.37 9.47 -21.71
CA ASN A 3 2.57 9.73 -20.90
C ASN A 3 2.23 9.98 -19.41
N ALA A 4 1.09 10.63 -19.13
CA ALA A 4 0.61 10.83 -17.78
C ALA A 4 0.27 9.50 -17.07
N GLN A 5 -0.30 8.53 -17.78
CA GLN A 5 -0.62 7.21 -17.22
C GLN A 5 0.64 6.37 -16.98
N LEU A 6 1.65 6.49 -17.85
CA LEU A 6 2.94 5.83 -17.64
C LEU A 6 3.65 6.37 -16.38
N ASN A 7 3.60 7.69 -16.15
CA ASN A 7 4.13 8.28 -14.93
C ASN A 7 3.34 7.81 -13.69
N LEU A 8 2.00 7.80 -13.74
CA LEU A 8 1.17 7.28 -12.65
C LEU A 8 1.47 5.81 -12.33
N ASN A 9 1.69 4.95 -13.34
CA ASN A 9 2.08 3.56 -13.10
C ASN A 9 3.40 3.45 -12.33
N LYS A 10 4.40 4.27 -12.68
CA LYS A 10 5.69 4.32 -11.96
C LYS A 10 5.48 4.79 -10.52
N GLN A 11 4.67 5.82 -10.30
CA GLN A 11 4.38 6.34 -8.97
C GLN A 11 3.62 5.33 -8.09
N ILE A 12 2.60 4.66 -8.63
CA ILE A 12 1.87 3.58 -7.92
C ILE A 12 2.84 2.47 -7.52
N ARG A 13 3.72 2.03 -8.43
CA ARG A 13 4.74 1.01 -8.14
C ARG A 13 5.67 1.44 -7.01
N LEU A 14 6.25 2.63 -7.14
CA LEU A 14 7.18 3.16 -6.16
C LEU A 14 6.54 3.22 -4.77
N HIS A 15 5.38 3.87 -4.64
CA HIS A 15 4.73 4.07 -3.35
C HIS A 15 4.19 2.78 -2.76
N PHE A 16 3.77 1.83 -3.59
CA PHE A 16 3.39 0.50 -3.13
C PHE A 16 4.58 -0.26 -2.51
N PHE A 17 5.75 -0.23 -3.15
CA PHE A 17 6.95 -0.85 -2.57
C PHE A 17 7.45 -0.10 -1.34
N LEU A 18 7.33 1.24 -1.30
CA LEU A 18 7.62 2.03 -0.10
C LEU A 18 6.67 1.70 1.04
N LEU A 19 5.38 1.47 0.76
CA LEU A 19 4.41 0.99 1.75
C LEU A 19 4.81 -0.38 2.31
N MET A 20 5.21 -1.32 1.45
CA MET A 20 5.70 -2.63 1.89
C MET A 20 6.96 -2.50 2.76
N ALA A 21 7.93 -1.69 2.33
CA ALA A 21 9.15 -1.44 3.08
C ALA A 21 8.84 -0.79 4.43
N ALA A 22 7.93 0.19 4.47
CA ALA A 22 7.48 0.83 5.71
C ALA A 22 6.72 -0.13 6.63
N ALA A 23 5.97 -1.09 6.08
CA ALA A 23 5.30 -2.11 6.87
C ALA A 23 6.32 -3.01 7.58
N ILE A 24 7.36 -3.45 6.87
CA ILE A 24 8.47 -4.25 7.42
C ILE A 24 9.29 -3.41 8.41
N ALA A 25 9.77 -2.23 8.01
CA ALA A 25 10.53 -1.36 8.91
C ALA A 25 9.73 -1.00 10.16
N GLY A 26 8.43 -0.77 10.01
CA GLY A 26 7.52 -0.51 11.11
C GLY A 26 7.39 -1.69 12.08
N THR A 27 7.51 -2.95 11.63
CA THR A 27 7.52 -4.10 12.57
C THR A 27 8.82 -4.21 13.36
N PHE A 28 9.95 -3.79 12.77
CA PHE A 28 11.22 -3.69 13.50
C PHE A 28 11.22 -2.56 14.52
N LEU A 29 10.65 -1.39 14.17
CA LEU A 29 10.59 -0.23 15.06
C LEU A 29 9.66 -0.44 16.26
N SER A 30 8.53 -1.11 16.06
CA SER A 30 7.59 -1.45 17.14
C SER A 30 7.91 -2.79 17.82
N GLY A 31 9.00 -3.45 17.42
CA GLY A 31 9.38 -4.78 17.88
C GLY A 31 10.13 -4.76 19.22
N PRO A 32 10.44 -5.94 19.77
CA PRO A 32 11.29 -6.08 20.96
C PRO A 32 12.65 -5.40 20.75
N SER A 33 13.25 -4.89 21.83
CA SER A 33 14.52 -4.17 21.74
C SER A 33 15.66 -5.10 21.32
N ILE A 34 16.66 -4.57 20.63
CA ILE A 34 17.84 -5.33 20.18
C ILE A 34 18.56 -6.02 21.35
N ASN A 35 18.46 -5.45 22.56
CA ASN A 35 19.12 -5.97 23.76
C ASN A 35 18.34 -7.09 24.46
N SER A 36 17.10 -7.36 24.06
CA SER A 36 16.22 -8.33 24.74
C SER A 36 16.44 -9.78 24.33
N MET A 37 17.14 -10.05 23.23
CA MET A 37 17.40 -11.39 22.72
C MET A 37 18.67 -11.45 21.85
N PRO A 38 19.24 -12.64 21.59
CA PRO A 38 20.33 -12.82 20.64
C PRO A 38 20.03 -12.18 19.27
N THR A 39 21.01 -11.47 18.71
CA THR A 39 20.84 -10.66 17.48
C THR A 39 20.26 -11.43 16.30
N LEU A 40 20.67 -12.68 16.10
CA LEU A 40 20.13 -13.53 15.04
C LEU A 40 18.63 -13.82 15.23
N GLN A 41 18.19 -14.10 16.46
CA GLN A 41 16.78 -14.35 16.76
C GLN A 41 15.94 -13.09 16.61
N TRP A 42 16.50 -11.93 16.97
CA TRP A 42 15.86 -10.63 16.76
C TRP A 42 15.62 -10.35 15.27
N VAL A 43 16.62 -10.57 14.42
CA VAL A 43 16.50 -10.39 12.97
C VAL A 43 15.47 -11.36 12.39
N VAL A 44 15.55 -12.65 12.74
CA VAL A 44 14.65 -13.68 12.21
C VAL A 44 13.20 -13.41 12.60
N SER A 45 12.94 -13.06 13.87
CA SER A 45 11.58 -12.74 14.33
C SER A 45 11.03 -11.48 13.65
N GLY A 46 11.83 -10.41 13.55
CA GLY A 46 11.44 -9.19 12.86
C GLY A 46 11.12 -9.42 11.38
N LEU A 47 11.90 -10.25 10.69
CA LEU A 47 11.64 -10.63 9.30
C LEU A 47 10.38 -11.48 9.16
N LEU A 48 10.16 -12.45 10.04
CA LEU A 48 8.97 -13.30 10.04
C LEU A 48 7.68 -12.48 10.22
N PHE A 49 7.65 -11.61 11.24
CA PHE A 49 6.49 -10.74 11.48
C PHE A 49 6.33 -9.69 10.38
N GLY A 50 7.43 -9.14 9.87
CA GLY A 50 7.42 -8.22 8.73
C GLY A 50 6.86 -8.89 7.47
N PHE A 51 7.23 -10.15 7.22
CA PHE A 51 6.72 -10.94 6.10
C PHE A 51 5.23 -11.22 6.24
N MET A 52 4.78 -11.67 7.42
CA MET A 52 3.35 -11.86 7.71
C MET A 52 2.57 -10.56 7.56
N ALA A 53 3.15 -9.43 7.97
CA ALA A 53 2.56 -8.13 7.75
C ALA A 53 2.41 -7.88 6.25
N VAL A 54 3.45 -7.96 5.41
CA VAL A 54 3.30 -7.65 3.98
C VAL A 54 2.58 -8.72 3.14
N LEU A 55 2.29 -9.89 3.71
CA LEU A 55 1.71 -11.03 2.98
C LEU A 55 0.42 -10.68 2.19
N PRO A 56 -0.56 -9.93 2.75
CA PRO A 56 -1.71 -9.47 1.99
C PRO A 56 -1.34 -8.54 0.83
N LEU A 57 -0.30 -7.69 0.98
CA LEU A 57 0.17 -6.84 -0.11
C LEU A 57 0.85 -7.65 -1.22
N LEU A 58 1.57 -8.74 -0.88
CA LEU A 58 2.25 -9.56 -1.89
C LEU A 58 1.29 -10.06 -2.98
N PHE A 59 0.05 -10.41 -2.61
CA PHE A 59 -0.99 -10.81 -3.56
C PHE A 59 -1.36 -9.72 -4.59
N PHE A 60 -1.07 -8.44 -4.29
CA PHE A 60 -1.32 -7.31 -5.17
C PHE A 60 -0.11 -6.92 -6.03
N ILE A 61 1.05 -7.58 -5.92
CA ILE A 61 2.20 -7.33 -6.82
C ILE A 61 1.79 -7.43 -8.31
N PRO A 62 1.05 -8.46 -8.76
CA PRO A 62 0.61 -8.55 -10.16
C PRO A 62 -0.28 -7.37 -10.57
N THR A 63 -1.07 -6.83 -9.63
CA THR A 63 -1.94 -5.68 -9.86
C THR A 63 -1.15 -4.41 -10.16
N VAL A 64 -0.04 -4.19 -9.47
CA VAL A 64 0.81 -3.00 -9.64
C VAL A 64 1.70 -3.13 -10.89
N LEU A 65 2.05 -4.36 -11.28
CA LEU A 65 2.78 -4.64 -12.51
C LEU A 65 1.87 -4.54 -13.75
N LYS A 66 0.65 -5.07 -13.70
CA LYS A 66 -0.33 -5.05 -14.79
C LYS A 66 -1.64 -4.39 -14.31
N PRO A 67 -1.67 -3.06 -14.19
CA PRO A 67 -2.83 -2.34 -13.65
C PRO A 67 -4.04 -2.46 -14.58
N THR A 68 -5.14 -2.96 -14.04
CA THR A 68 -6.47 -2.96 -14.66
C THR A 68 -7.44 -2.19 -13.78
N VAL A 69 -8.55 -1.71 -14.35
CA VAL A 69 -9.58 -0.98 -13.60
C VAL A 69 -10.12 -1.81 -12.43
N ARG A 70 -10.39 -3.10 -12.66
CA ARG A 70 -10.87 -4.03 -11.63
C ARG A 70 -9.82 -4.26 -10.56
N SER A 71 -8.59 -4.61 -10.94
CA SER A 71 -7.53 -4.94 -9.98
C SER A 71 -7.14 -3.73 -9.12
N LEU A 72 -7.03 -2.53 -9.70
CA LEU A 72 -6.75 -1.31 -8.95
C LEU A 72 -7.89 -0.89 -8.03
N SER A 73 -9.15 -1.18 -8.39
CA SER A 73 -10.29 -0.94 -7.49
C SER A 73 -10.24 -1.85 -6.26
N TRP A 74 -9.91 -3.13 -6.45
CA TRP A 74 -9.68 -4.08 -5.36
C TRP A 74 -8.49 -3.68 -4.48
N MET A 75 -7.39 -3.24 -5.10
CA MET A 75 -6.23 -2.74 -4.37
C MET A 75 -6.57 -1.51 -3.54
N GLY A 76 -7.39 -0.60 -4.06
CA GLY A 76 -7.88 0.56 -3.32
C GLY A 76 -8.66 0.16 -2.06
N PHE A 77 -9.50 -0.87 -2.13
CA PHE A 77 -10.20 -1.41 -0.96
C PHE A 77 -9.23 -1.96 0.09
N MET A 78 -8.21 -2.72 -0.34
CA MET A 78 -7.19 -3.25 0.57
C MET A 78 -6.32 -2.16 1.20
N LEU A 79 -6.01 -1.09 0.47
CA LEU A 79 -5.30 0.05 1.03
C LEU A 79 -6.10 0.72 2.16
N LEU A 80 -7.42 0.82 2.05
CA LEU A 80 -8.25 1.36 3.15
C LEU A 80 -8.18 0.48 4.41
N ALA A 81 -8.20 -0.85 4.26
CA ALA A 81 -7.99 -1.75 5.40
C ALA A 81 -6.59 -1.58 6.01
N TYR A 82 -5.57 -1.43 5.17
CA TYR A 82 -4.19 -1.16 5.60
C TYR A 82 -4.02 0.20 6.26
N LEU A 83 -4.82 1.19 5.88
CA LEU A 83 -4.81 2.50 6.52
C LEU A 83 -5.28 2.40 7.96
N VAL A 84 -6.35 1.64 8.24
CA VAL A 84 -6.80 1.37 9.61
C VAL A 84 -5.69 0.70 10.41
N TRP A 85 -5.03 -0.31 9.84
CA TRP A 85 -3.89 -0.97 10.50
C TRP A 85 -2.74 0.00 10.79
N GLY A 86 -2.38 0.86 9.82
CA GLY A 86 -1.37 1.89 10.00
C GLY A 86 -1.71 2.88 11.11
N ILE A 87 -2.96 3.33 11.17
CA ILE A 87 -3.46 4.23 12.22
C ILE A 87 -3.35 3.57 13.59
N VAL A 88 -3.87 2.35 13.74
CA VAL A 88 -3.78 1.60 15.00
C VAL A 88 -2.33 1.46 15.44
N LYS A 89 -1.42 1.13 14.52
CA LYS A 89 0.01 1.00 14.81
C LYS A 89 0.66 2.31 15.27
N THR A 90 0.23 3.46 14.75
CA THR A 90 0.71 4.78 15.19
C THR A 90 0.45 5.00 16.69
N PHE A 91 -0.65 4.47 17.21
CA PHE A 91 -1.04 4.62 18.62
C PHE A 91 -0.53 3.47 19.52
N THR A 92 0.19 2.50 18.97
CA THR A 92 0.84 1.44 19.75
C THR A 92 2.18 1.92 20.33
N PRO A 93 2.59 1.49 21.54
CA PRO A 93 3.90 1.81 22.11
C PRO A 93 5.04 1.47 21.14
N GLY A 94 5.95 2.44 20.90
CA GLY A 94 7.05 2.29 19.93
C GLY A 94 6.64 2.31 18.45
N GLY A 95 5.35 2.44 18.15
CA GLY A 95 4.79 2.33 16.80
C GLY A 95 4.62 3.64 16.04
N LEU A 96 4.79 4.80 16.68
CA LEU A 96 4.51 6.14 16.10
C LEU A 96 5.14 6.34 14.71
N ILE A 97 6.46 6.19 14.62
CA ILE A 97 7.20 6.45 13.36
C ILE A 97 6.80 5.45 12.28
N GLY A 98 6.74 4.16 12.64
CA GLY A 98 6.35 3.10 11.71
C GLY A 98 4.93 3.28 11.18
N GLY A 99 3.98 3.56 12.08
CA GLY A 99 2.58 3.81 11.74
C GLY A 99 2.39 5.03 10.85
N LEU A 100 3.10 6.14 11.11
CA LEU A 100 3.05 7.34 10.26
C LEU A 100 3.62 7.09 8.85
N LEU A 101 4.72 6.35 8.73
CA LEU A 101 5.28 5.97 7.43
C LEU A 101 4.29 5.10 6.64
N ILE A 102 3.68 4.11 7.29
CA ILE A 102 2.65 3.27 6.67
C ILE A 102 1.47 4.12 6.21
N CYS A 103 0.94 5.01 7.06
CA CYS A 103 -0.17 5.90 6.69
C CYS A 103 0.17 6.79 5.49
N THR A 104 1.37 7.38 5.50
CA THR A 104 1.82 8.30 4.44
C THR A 104 1.92 7.59 3.09
N PHE A 105 2.61 6.44 3.04
CA PHE A 105 2.75 5.69 1.79
C PHE A 105 1.44 5.03 1.36
N ASN A 106 0.56 4.67 2.29
CA ASN A 106 -0.77 4.16 1.97
C ASN A 106 -1.64 5.23 1.29
N ILE A 107 -1.77 6.41 1.90
CA ILE A 107 -2.60 7.52 1.39
C ILE A 107 -2.09 7.97 0.02
N THR A 108 -0.78 8.12 -0.14
CA THR A 108 -0.17 8.50 -1.43
C THR A 108 -0.42 7.45 -2.51
N THR A 109 -0.25 6.15 -2.19
CA THR A 109 -0.57 5.05 -3.13
C THR A 109 -2.06 5.09 -3.52
N PHE A 110 -2.95 5.25 -2.54
CA PHE A 110 -4.40 5.34 -2.77
C PHE A 110 -4.77 6.54 -3.66
N PHE A 111 -4.14 7.69 -3.43
CA PHE A 111 -4.36 8.88 -4.24
C PHE A 111 -3.93 8.67 -5.71
N TYR A 112 -2.77 8.07 -5.95
CA TYR A 112 -2.32 7.75 -7.31
C TYR A 112 -3.26 6.77 -8.02
N ILE A 113 -3.82 5.79 -7.30
CA ILE A 113 -4.84 4.89 -7.85
C ILE A 113 -6.10 5.67 -8.28
N ILE A 114 -6.57 6.61 -7.45
CA ILE A 114 -7.75 7.43 -7.79
C ILE A 114 -7.47 8.25 -9.05
N LEU A 115 -6.31 8.90 -9.13
CA LEU A 115 -5.92 9.68 -10.32
C LEU A 115 -5.85 8.79 -11.56
N TRP A 116 -5.37 7.55 -11.42
CA TRP A 116 -5.32 6.58 -12.51
C TRP A 116 -6.72 6.13 -12.96
N LEU A 117 -7.66 5.94 -12.02
CA LEU A 117 -9.03 5.48 -12.30
C LEU A 117 -9.98 6.58 -12.81
N ARG A 118 -9.71 7.86 -12.51
CA ARG A 118 -10.50 9.02 -12.94
C ARG A 118 -10.88 9.02 -14.44
N PRO A 119 -9.95 8.89 -15.41
CA PRO A 119 -10.28 8.94 -16.83
C PRO A 119 -11.25 7.83 -17.25
N PHE A 120 -11.09 6.62 -16.70
CA PHE A 120 -11.95 5.48 -17.02
C PHE A 120 -13.38 5.66 -16.49
N LYS A 121 -13.54 6.21 -15.27
CA LYS A 121 -14.86 6.54 -14.73
C LYS A 121 -15.58 7.60 -15.56
N LYS A 122 -14.85 8.60 -16.08
CA LYS A 122 -15.41 9.64 -16.97
C LYS A 122 -15.92 9.04 -18.28
N GLN A 123 -15.15 8.15 -18.90
CA GLN A 123 -15.53 7.48 -20.14
C GLN A 123 -16.74 6.55 -19.95
N ALA A 124 -16.80 5.79 -18.85
CA ALA A 124 -17.94 4.94 -18.54
C ALA A 124 -19.24 5.75 -18.34
N LYS A 125 -19.16 6.90 -17.66
CA LYS A 125 -20.32 7.78 -17.46
C LYS A 125 -20.79 8.42 -18.77
N ALA A 126 -19.86 8.77 -19.67
CA ALA A 126 -20.19 9.30 -20.99
C ALA A 126 -20.92 8.27 -21.88
N ARG A 127 -20.48 7.00 -21.87
CA ARG A 127 -21.15 5.91 -22.61
C ARG A 127 -22.58 5.67 -22.12
N LYS A 128 -22.79 5.55 -20.81
CA LYS A 128 -24.15 5.41 -20.23
C LYS A 128 -25.08 6.57 -20.59
N LYS A 129 -24.55 7.79 -20.72
CA LYS A 129 -25.34 8.97 -21.12
C LYS A 129 -25.70 8.97 -22.60
N ALA A 130 -24.88 8.34 -23.45
CA ALA A 130 -25.15 8.17 -24.87
C ALA A 130 -26.14 7.03 -25.15
N GLU A 131 -26.14 5.97 -24.34
CA GLU A 131 -27.11 4.86 -24.44
C GLU A 131 -28.52 5.24 -23.94
N ASN A 132 -28.62 6.20 -23.01
CA ASN A 132 -29.89 6.69 -22.46
C ASN A 132 -30.49 7.91 -23.21
N ARG A 133 -29.95 8.28 -24.37
CA ARG A 133 -30.42 9.38 -25.23
C ARG A 133 -30.90 8.83 -26.56
#